data_AF-A0A1E2WSX8-F1
#
_entry.id   AF-A0A1E2WSX8-F1
#
_cell.length_a   1.000
_cell.length_b   1.000
_cell.length_c   1.000
_cell.angle_alpha   90.00
_cell.angle_beta   90.00
_cell.angle_gamma   90.00
#
_symmetry.space_group_name_H-M   'P 1'
#
loop_
_entity.id
_entity.type
_entity.pdbx_description
1 polymer ?
#
loop_
_entity_poly.entity_id
_entity_poly.type
_entity_poly.pdbx_seq_one_letter_code
_entity_poly.pdbx_strand_id
1 'polypeptide(L)'
;MGRRIIRKRFEADSTDVKLDSYFDKLIKYIPSEIIGAWIAIKGLIKSASGVPVNNSLWIIFFILIGLTSVYIFKQISVSEQISSKEEKLSITTQIIISTLAFIVWTFAIGEEPFSSLPLYKPVYSSIILILFNLIIPLI
;
A
#
# COMPACT_ATOMS: atom_id res chain seq x y z
N MET A 1 45.48 14.18 41.79
CA MET A 1 44.62 13.25 41.02
C MET A 1 43.20 13.85 40.94
N GLY A 2 42.86 14.49 39.82
CA GLY A 2 41.55 15.11 39.63
C GLY A 2 40.50 14.07 39.23
N ARG A 3 39.43 13.93 40.01
CA ARG A 3 38.30 13.05 39.67
C ARG A 3 37.57 13.61 38.46
N ARG A 4 37.57 12.87 37.35
CA ARG A 4 36.84 13.18 36.12
C ARG A 4 35.36 12.88 36.35
N ILE A 5 34.56 13.92 36.57
CA ILE A 5 33.10 13.77 36.68
C ILE A 5 32.55 13.55 35.28
N ILE A 6 32.22 12.30 34.97
CA ILE A 6 31.49 11.94 33.75
C ILE A 6 30.03 12.35 33.99
N ARG A 7 29.64 13.54 33.53
CA ARG A 7 28.22 13.91 33.46
C ARG A 7 27.60 13.12 32.32
N LYS A 8 26.93 12.02 32.65
CA LYS A 8 25.99 11.38 31.72
C LYS A 8 24.83 12.37 31.57
N ARG A 9 24.86 13.21 30.52
CA ARG A 9 23.66 13.94 30.12
C ARG A 9 22.68 12.84 29.72
N PHE A 10 21.61 12.70 30.50
CA PHE A 10 20.38 12.19 29.94
C PHE A 10 19.95 13.27 28.95
N GLU A 11 20.38 13.16 27.69
CA GLU A 11 19.55 13.68 26.61
C GLU A 11 18.20 13.03 26.85
N ALA A 12 17.22 13.84 27.25
CA ALA A 12 15.84 13.50 26.98
C ALA A 12 15.83 13.30 25.48
N ASP A 13 15.89 12.05 25.04
CA ASP A 13 15.51 11.67 23.71
C ASP A 13 14.10 12.23 23.61
N SER A 14 13.97 13.40 22.99
CA SER A 14 12.69 13.93 22.58
C SER A 14 12.26 12.96 21.50
N THR A 15 11.76 11.80 21.93
CA THR A 15 10.83 10.99 21.19
C THR A 15 9.62 11.90 21.03
N ASP A 16 9.76 12.84 20.10
CA ASP A 16 8.69 13.54 19.45
C ASP A 16 7.91 12.39 18.83
N VAL A 17 6.95 11.85 19.59
CA VAL A 17 5.93 10.96 19.08
C VAL A 17 5.13 11.85 18.14
N LYS A 18 5.69 12.07 16.94
CA LYS A 18 5.00 12.72 15.85
C LYS A 18 3.84 11.82 15.55
N LEU A 19 2.68 12.20 16.08
CA LEU A 19 1.43 11.64 15.62
C LEU A 19 1.40 11.89 14.12
N ASP A 20 1.44 10.81 13.34
CA ASP A 20 1.39 10.89 11.88
C ASP A 20 0.17 11.74 11.51
N SER A 21 0.41 12.83 10.75
CA SER A 21 -0.67 13.69 10.28
C SER A 21 -1.57 12.89 9.32
N TYR A 22 -2.80 13.37 9.10
CA TYR A 22 -3.74 12.78 8.14
C TYR A 22 -3.07 12.50 6.78
N PHE A 23 -2.26 13.44 6.29
CA PHE A 23 -1.54 13.31 5.02
C PHE A 23 -0.41 12.29 5.08
N ASP A 24 0.30 12.20 6.21
CA ASP A 24 1.41 11.23 6.39
C ASP A 24 0.86 9.80 6.38
N LYS A 25 -0.26 9.58 7.07
CA LYS A 25 -1.00 8.31 7.01
C LYS A 25 -1.43 8.01 5.59
N LEU A 26 -2.08 8.94 4.90
CA LEU A 26 -2.58 8.73 3.54
C LEU A 26 -1.46 8.29 2.58
N ILE A 27 -0.31 8.99 2.58
CA ILE A 27 0.82 8.68 1.70
C ILE A 27 1.38 7.28 2.00
N LYS A 28 1.45 6.90 3.28
CA LYS A 28 1.97 5.60 3.73
C LYS A 28 1.13 4.40 3.27
N TYR A 29 -0.16 4.60 3.00
CA TYR A 29 -1.07 3.54 2.56
C TYR A 29 -1.25 3.44 1.05
N ILE A 30 -0.72 4.38 0.26
CA ILE A 30 -0.81 4.33 -1.20
C ILE A 30 0.35 3.49 -1.75
N PRO A 31 0.11 2.30 -2.33
CA PRO A 31 1.17 1.47 -2.91
C PRO A 31 1.59 1.99 -4.30
N SER A 32 2.21 3.17 -4.31
CA SER A 32 2.48 3.94 -5.54
C SER A 32 3.36 3.18 -6.55
N GLU A 33 4.33 2.41 -6.08
CA GLU A 33 5.23 1.62 -6.93
C GLU A 33 4.48 0.54 -7.71
N ILE A 34 3.56 -0.15 -7.02
CA ILE A 34 2.79 -1.26 -7.59
C ILE A 34 1.72 -0.74 -8.54
N ILE A 35 1.11 0.41 -8.20
CA ILE A 35 0.18 1.12 -9.10
C ILE A 35 0.91 1.55 -10.39
N GLY A 36 2.13 2.09 -10.27
CA GLY A 36 2.97 2.45 -11.41
C GLY A 36 3.30 1.25 -12.29
N ALA A 37 3.68 0.12 -11.68
CA ALA A 37 3.93 -1.13 -12.40
C ALA A 37 2.68 -1.64 -13.15
N TRP A 38 1.50 -1.57 -12.52
CA TRP A 38 0.23 -1.93 -13.16
C TRP A 38 -0.05 -1.08 -14.41
N ILE A 39 0.07 0.25 -14.30
CA ILE A 39 -0.17 1.17 -15.42
C ILE A 39 0.79 0.87 -16.59
N ALA A 40 2.08 0.70 -16.28
CA ALA A 40 3.10 0.41 -17.29
C ALA A 40 2.84 -0.90 -18.02
N ILE A 41 2.61 -2.00 -17.29
CA ILE A 41 2.35 -3.31 -17.88
C ILE A 41 1.04 -3.30 -18.70
N LYS A 42 0.00 -2.65 -18.19
CA LYS A 42 -1.27 -2.49 -18.91
C LYS A 42 -1.08 -1.77 -20.24
N GLY A 43 -0.30 -0.69 -20.25
CA GLY A 43 0.04 0.05 -21.48
C GLY A 43 0.77 -0.82 -22.51
N LEU A 44 1.74 -1.63 -22.04
CA LEU A 44 2.49 -2.55 -22.89
C LEU A 44 1.60 -3.63 -23.51
N ILE A 45 0.71 -4.24 -22.73
CA ILE A 45 -0.19 -5.31 -23.21
C ILE A 45 -1.20 -4.78 -24.21
N LYS A 46 -1.77 -3.60 -23.96
CA LYS A 46 -2.69 -2.95 -24.90
C LYS A 46 -2.02 -2.56 -26.22
N SER A 47 -0.71 -2.31 -26.19
CA SER A 47 0.07 -1.95 -27.38
C SER A 47 0.57 -3.17 -28.16
N ALA A 48 0.54 -4.37 -27.57
CA ALA A 48 1.02 -5.58 -28.20
C ALA A 48 -0.05 -6.22 -29.11
N SER A 49 0.27 -6.43 -30.38
CA SER A 49 -0.59 -7.16 -31.32
C SER A 49 -0.49 -8.67 -31.11
N GLY A 50 -1.63 -9.36 -31.04
CA GLY A 50 -1.69 -10.83 -30.94
C GLY A 50 -1.71 -11.40 -29.51
N VAL A 51 -1.76 -10.53 -28.49
CA VAL A 51 -1.88 -10.95 -27.09
C VAL A 51 -3.33 -10.83 -26.63
N PRO A 52 -3.92 -11.86 -25.98
CA PRO A 52 -5.26 -11.77 -25.40
C PRO A 52 -5.26 -10.85 -24.18
N VAL A 53 -5.50 -9.55 -24.41
CA VAL A 53 -5.41 -8.45 -23.43
C VAL A 53 -6.14 -8.79 -22.12
N ASN A 54 -7.38 -9.27 -22.19
CA ASN A 54 -8.20 -9.55 -21.00
C ASN A 54 -7.56 -10.63 -20.09
N ASN A 55 -7.18 -11.78 -20.67
CA ASN A 55 -6.59 -12.88 -19.90
C ASN A 55 -5.22 -12.50 -19.32
N SER A 56 -4.39 -11.80 -20.10
CA SER A 56 -3.08 -11.35 -19.63
C SER A 56 -3.22 -10.37 -18.46
N LEU A 57 -4.15 -9.41 -18.53
CA LEU A 57 -4.38 -8.46 -17.45
C LEU A 57 -4.89 -9.13 -16.17
N TRP A 58 -5.75 -10.16 -16.26
CA TRP A 58 -6.15 -10.95 -15.09
C TRP A 58 -4.95 -11.66 -14.42
N ILE A 59 -4.09 -12.29 -15.22
CA ILE A 59 -2.90 -12.98 -14.71
C ILE A 59 -2.00 -11.99 -13.97
N ILE A 60 -1.73 -10.83 -14.58
CA ILE A 60 -0.87 -9.80 -13.98
C ILE A 60 -1.51 -9.17 -12.75
N PHE A 61 -2.84 -9.00 -12.74
CA PHE A 61 -3.56 -8.51 -11.57
C PHE A 61 -3.32 -9.43 -10.36
N PHE A 62 -3.48 -10.74 -10.51
CA PHE A 62 -3.21 -11.70 -9.42
C PHE A 62 -1.73 -11.75 -9.04
N ILE A 63 -0.82 -11.64 -10.01
CA ILE A 63 0.63 -11.57 -9.72
C ILE A 63 0.95 -10.34 -8.88
N LEU A 64 0.43 -9.16 -9.24
CA LEU A 64 0.68 -7.92 -8.51
C LEU A 64 0.01 -7.90 -7.13
N ILE A 65 -1.16 -8.53 -6.96
CA ILE A 65 -1.75 -8.76 -5.63
C ILE A 65 -0.79 -9.60 -4.77
N GLY A 66 -0.29 -10.71 -5.31
CA GLY A 66 0.68 -11.56 -4.61
C GLY A 66 1.95 -10.79 -4.28
N LEU A 67 2.48 -10.02 -5.23
CA LEU A 67 3.67 -9.19 -5.05
C LEU A 67 3.46 -8.13 -3.97
N THR A 68 2.29 -7.48 -3.93
CA THR A 68 1.92 -6.50 -2.89
C THR A 68 1.95 -7.15 -1.51
N SER A 69 1.33 -8.32 -1.37
CA SER A 69 1.29 -9.05 -0.10
C SER A 69 2.69 -9.48 0.35
N VAL A 70 3.52 -9.98 -0.58
CA VAL A 70 4.90 -10.39 -0.29
C VAL A 70 5.80 -9.20 0.02
N TYR A 71 5.65 -8.08 -0.69
CA TYR A 71 6.44 -6.88 -0.50
C TYR A 71 6.24 -6.33 0.92
N ILE A 72 4.99 -6.21 1.35
CA ILE A 72 4.66 -5.72 2.70
C ILE A 72 5.15 -6.72 3.75
N PHE A 73 4.92 -8.03 3.54
CA PHE A 73 5.43 -9.06 4.45
C PHE A 73 6.95 -8.97 4.61
N LYS A 74 7.68 -8.76 3.51
CA LYS A 74 9.13 -8.60 3.53
C LYS A 74 9.55 -7.31 4.24
N GLN A 75 8.87 -6.19 3.99
CA GLN A 75 9.14 -4.91 4.64
C GLN A 75 8.97 -4.99 6.16
N ILE A 76 7.95 -5.71 6.63
CA ILE A 76 7.72 -5.98 8.05
C ILE A 76 8.77 -6.93 8.63
N SER A 77 9.17 -7.97 7.90
CA SER A 77 10.18 -8.92 8.37
C SER A 77 11.57 -8.30 8.52
N VAL A 78 11.88 -7.26 7.74
CA VAL A 78 13.14 -6.51 7.81
C VAL A 78 13.09 -5.45 8.91
N SER A 79 11.91 -4.91 9.24
CA SER A 79 11.72 -4.12 10.46
C SER A 79 11.63 -5.07 11.67
N GLU A 80 12.78 -5.53 12.13
CA GLU A 80 13.01 -6.34 13.32
C GLU A 80 12.72 -5.54 14.62
N GLN A 81 11.53 -4.96 14.72
CA GLN A 81 11.03 -4.08 15.79
C GLN A 81 9.69 -4.59 16.34
N ILE A 82 9.39 -5.89 16.23
CA ILE A 82 8.13 -6.44 16.75
C ILE A 82 8.35 -6.85 18.21
N SER A 83 8.23 -5.89 19.13
CA SER A 83 8.35 -6.16 20.58
C SER A 83 7.00 -6.34 21.29
N SER A 84 5.85 -6.09 20.64
CA SER A 84 4.56 -6.15 21.32
C SER A 84 3.42 -6.79 20.49
N LYS A 85 2.49 -7.44 21.20
CA LYS A 85 1.31 -8.13 20.64
C LYS A 85 0.29 -7.16 20.01
N GLU A 86 0.30 -5.90 20.45
CA GLU A 86 -0.55 -4.81 19.94
C GLU A 86 -0.06 -4.29 18.58
N GLU A 87 1.25 -4.22 18.38
CA GLU A 87 1.86 -3.80 17.12
C GLU A 87 1.61 -4.81 15.98
N LYS A 88 1.48 -6.10 16.33
CA LYS A 88 1.14 -7.18 15.39
C LYS A 88 -0.28 -7.06 14.80
N LEU A 89 -1.22 -6.47 15.54
CA LEU A 89 -2.58 -6.19 15.06
C LEU A 89 -2.60 -5.00 14.08
N SER A 90 -1.81 -3.96 14.34
CA SER A 90 -1.61 -2.84 13.41
C SER A 90 -1.03 -3.30 12.08
N ILE A 91 -0.05 -4.21 12.13
CA ILE A 91 0.58 -4.81 10.95
C ILE A 91 -0.42 -5.57 10.06
N THR A 92 -1.30 -6.37 10.67
CA THR A 92 -2.30 -7.12 9.90
C THR A 92 -3.29 -6.17 9.22
N THR A 93 -3.70 -5.12 9.92
CA THR A 93 -4.57 -4.06 9.39
C THR A 93 -3.87 -3.33 8.24
N GLN A 94 -2.58 -3.03 8.36
CA GLN A 94 -1.78 -2.38 7.32
C GLN A 94 -1.64 -3.25 6.06
N ILE A 95 -1.40 -4.56 6.19
CA ILE A 95 -1.37 -5.50 5.05
C ILE A 95 -2.73 -5.51 4.34
N ILE A 96 -3.82 -5.57 5.10
CA ILE A 96 -5.19 -5.59 4.56
C ILE A 96 -5.50 -4.26 3.86
N ILE A 97 -5.21 -3.13 4.49
CA ILE A 97 -5.45 -1.80 3.93
C ILE A 97 -4.65 -1.61 2.63
N SER A 98 -3.37 -1.97 2.59
CA SER A 98 -2.56 -1.80 1.39
C SER A 98 -2.95 -2.75 0.25
N THR A 99 -3.36 -3.99 0.57
CA THR A 99 -3.89 -4.92 -0.43
C THR A 99 -5.22 -4.42 -1.00
N LEU A 100 -6.13 -3.94 -0.13
CA LEU A 100 -7.38 -3.31 -0.55
C LEU A 100 -7.13 -2.03 -1.34
N ALA A 101 -6.13 -1.24 -0.96
CA ALA A 101 -5.73 -0.04 -1.69
C ALA A 101 -5.34 -0.38 -3.12
N PHE A 102 -4.50 -1.39 -3.31
CA PHE A 102 -4.13 -1.83 -4.65
C PHE A 102 -5.36 -2.27 -5.47
N ILE A 103 -6.29 -3.04 -4.89
CA ILE A 103 -7.52 -3.48 -5.57
C ILE A 103 -8.39 -2.27 -5.96
N VAL A 104 -8.62 -1.35 -5.03
CA VAL A 104 -9.45 -0.15 -5.27
C VAL A 104 -8.82 0.75 -6.34
N TRP A 105 -7.50 0.94 -6.28
CA TRP A 105 -6.77 1.74 -7.26
C TRP A 105 -6.77 1.12 -8.65
N THR A 106 -6.51 -0.18 -8.77
CA THR A 106 -6.54 -0.88 -10.06
C THR A 106 -7.93 -0.88 -10.68
N PHE A 107 -8.98 -1.04 -9.86
CA PHE A 107 -10.38 -0.98 -10.28
C PHE A 107 -10.80 0.42 -10.79
N ALA A 108 -10.24 1.48 -10.19
CA ALA A 108 -10.46 2.87 -10.60
C ALA A 108 -9.64 3.29 -11.83
N ILE A 109 -8.39 2.82 -11.95
CA ILE A 109 -7.47 3.16 -13.06
C ILE A 109 -7.80 2.41 -14.35
N GLY A 110 -8.37 1.19 -14.24
CA GLY A 110 -8.54 0.34 -15.40
C GLY A 110 -9.94 -0.23 -15.54
N GLU A 111 -10.62 0.17 -16.61
CA GLU A 111 -11.83 -0.50 -17.08
C GLU A 111 -11.53 -1.97 -17.39
N GLU A 112 -10.53 -2.29 -18.21
CA GLU A 112 -10.09 -3.68 -18.45
C GLU A 112 -9.11 -4.15 -17.34
N PRO A 113 -9.25 -5.39 -16.83
CA PRO A 113 -10.11 -6.48 -17.31
C PRO A 113 -11.54 -6.51 -16.71
N PHE A 114 -11.84 -5.60 -15.78
CA PHE A 114 -13.10 -5.56 -15.02
C PHE A 114 -14.33 -5.21 -15.84
N SER A 115 -14.17 -4.58 -17.00
CA SER A 115 -15.22 -4.24 -17.97
C SER A 115 -15.88 -5.47 -18.58
N SER A 116 -15.25 -6.64 -18.47
CA SER A 116 -15.87 -7.92 -18.79
C SER A 116 -16.92 -8.39 -17.76
N LEU A 117 -16.97 -7.76 -16.58
CA LEU A 117 -17.95 -8.08 -15.55
C LEU A 117 -19.24 -7.28 -15.77
N PRO A 118 -20.43 -7.91 -15.74
CA PRO A 118 -21.71 -7.24 -15.98
C PRO A 118 -22.07 -6.20 -14.90
N LEU A 119 -21.40 -6.26 -13.74
CA LEU A 119 -21.59 -5.34 -12.62
C LEU A 119 -20.65 -4.13 -12.64
N TYR A 120 -19.71 -4.07 -13.61
CA TYR A 120 -18.74 -2.99 -13.67
C TYR A 120 -19.36 -1.72 -14.28
N LYS A 121 -19.33 -0.63 -13.51
CA LYS A 121 -19.54 0.73 -14.03
C LYS A 121 -18.40 1.62 -13.53
N PRO A 122 -17.69 2.34 -14.43
CA PRO A 122 -16.57 3.20 -14.04
C PRO A 122 -16.91 4.18 -12.92
N VAL A 123 -18.14 4.68 -12.90
CA VAL A 123 -18.65 5.60 -11.87
C VAL A 123 -18.57 4.99 -10.46
N TYR A 124 -18.92 3.71 -10.29
CA TYR A 124 -18.84 3.06 -8.99
C TYR A 124 -17.40 2.85 -8.54
N SER A 125 -16.50 2.57 -9.48
CA SER A 125 -15.07 2.44 -9.22
C SER A 125 -14.47 3.75 -8.69
N SER A 126 -14.81 4.88 -9.30
CA SER A 126 -14.36 6.20 -8.85
C SER A 126 -14.93 6.58 -7.48
N ILE A 127 -16.23 6.31 -7.24
CA ILE A 127 -16.86 6.57 -5.93
C ILE A 127 -16.18 5.78 -4.82
N ILE A 128 -15.94 4.47 -5.05
CA ILE A 128 -15.24 3.61 -4.09
C ILE A 128 -13.84 4.14 -3.78
N LEU A 129 -13.09 4.58 -4.80
CA LEU A 129 -11.75 5.14 -4.60
C LEU A 129 -11.75 6.43 -3.77
N ILE A 130 -12.72 7.33 -4.01
CA ILE A 130 -12.85 8.57 -3.24
C ILE A 130 -13.17 8.24 -1.78
N LEU A 131 -14.17 7.39 -1.53
CA LEU A 131 -14.55 6.97 -0.19
C LEU A 131 -13.39 6.29 0.54
N PHE A 132 -12.66 5.42 -0.15
CA PHE A 132 -11.52 4.72 0.41
C PHE A 132 -10.42 5.68 0.89
N ASN A 133 -10.04 6.67 0.08
CA ASN A 133 -9.04 7.67 0.47
C ASN A 133 -9.50 8.57 1.65
N LEU A 134 -10.81 8.77 1.82
CA LEU A 134 -11.36 9.52 2.96
C LEU A 134 -11.41 8.69 4.25
N ILE A 135 -11.68 7.39 4.13
CA ILE A 135 -11.88 6.50 5.28
C ILE A 135 -10.55 6.03 5.87
N ILE A 136 -9.56 5.68 5.05
CA ILE A 136 -8.29 5.11 5.55
C ILE A 136 -7.62 5.98 6.61
N PRO A 137 -7.42 7.30 6.42
CA PRO A 137 -6.62 8.07 7.35
C PRO A 137 -7.36 8.37 8.67
N LEU A 138 -8.67 8.07 8.73
CA LEU A 138 -9.50 8.17 9.93
C LEU A 138 -9.29 6.97 10.88
N ILE A 139 -8.74 5.86 10.37
CA ILE A 139 -8.37 4.65 11.11
C ILE A 139 -6.95 4.82 11.69
#